data_AF-A0A850SN52-F1
#
_entry.id   AF-A0A850SN52-F1
#
_cell.length_a   1.000
_cell.length_b   1.000
_cell.length_c   1.000
_cell.angle_alpha   90.00
_cell.angle_beta   90.00
_cell.angle_gamma   90.00
#
_symmetry.space_group_name_H-M   'P 1'
#
loop_
_entity.id
_entity.type
_entity.pdbx_description
1 polymer ?
#
loop_
_entity_poly.entity_id
_entity_poly.type
_entity_poly.pdbx_seq_one_letter_code
_entity_poly.pdbx_strand_id
1 'polypeptide(L)'
;MPRLDIYWSFRSPYSYLAIDRLCDIARTYPIETRFRPVRPLAMREPDFFEKNRPQFLPYLFKDVWRESQRLGVTFASPRPDPIAMDFATGKVAADQPVMEKLMGLAVAAVEHGKGLEFAQSVARRIWGGVENWDAGGPMAEACAAAGLDLYELERWARDNPRLIAETVAESEAEQLKHHWGVPLMVLDDEPFFGQDRLDSLVWRLQQLGLRPR
;
A
#
# COMPACT_ATOMS: atom_id res chain seq x y z
N MET A 1 -1.19 -4.79 24.37
CA MET A 1 -1.58 -5.65 23.24
C MET A 1 -0.52 -5.43 22.17
N PRO A 2 0.03 -6.46 21.50
CA PRO A 2 1.03 -6.26 20.45
C PRO A 2 0.48 -5.36 19.34
N ARG A 3 1.33 -4.46 18.83
CA ARG A 3 0.98 -3.51 17.77
C ARG A 3 1.65 -3.89 16.46
N LEU A 4 0.87 -3.88 15.39
CA LEU A 4 1.32 -4.14 14.03
C LEU A 4 1.18 -2.87 13.19
N ASP A 5 2.30 -2.20 12.94
CA ASP A 5 2.38 -1.07 12.00
C ASP A 5 2.61 -1.63 10.58
N ILE A 6 1.74 -1.29 9.63
CA ILE A 6 1.78 -1.78 8.23
C ILE A 6 2.07 -0.60 7.30
N TYR A 7 3.30 -0.53 6.78
CA TYR A 7 3.71 0.44 5.79
C TYR A 7 3.48 -0.11 4.38
N TRP A 8 2.68 0.59 3.59
CA TRP A 8 2.11 0.04 2.35
C TRP A 8 1.97 1.14 1.28
N SER A 9 2.16 0.80 0.01
CA SER A 9 2.08 1.77 -1.09
C SER A 9 1.25 1.27 -2.28
N PHE A 10 0.41 2.16 -2.83
CA PHE A 10 -0.52 1.86 -3.95
C PHE A 10 0.18 1.45 -5.24
N ARG A 11 1.43 1.88 -5.45
CA ARG A 11 2.24 1.52 -6.61
C ARG A 11 3.11 0.27 -6.39
N SER A 12 3.10 -0.35 -5.22
CA SER A 12 3.91 -1.55 -4.99
C SER A 12 3.12 -2.82 -5.35
N PRO A 13 3.56 -3.61 -6.35
CA PRO A 13 2.89 -4.86 -6.67
C PRO A 13 2.98 -5.88 -5.53
N TYR A 14 4.09 -5.93 -4.78
CA TYR A 14 4.18 -6.79 -3.60
C TYR A 14 3.24 -6.34 -2.47
N SER A 15 2.98 -5.04 -2.37
CA SER A 15 2.00 -4.50 -1.42
C SER A 15 0.60 -5.00 -1.81
N TYR A 16 0.27 -4.97 -3.10
CA TYR A 16 -0.96 -5.59 -3.61
C TYR A 16 -1.04 -7.09 -3.34
N LEU A 17 0.01 -7.88 -3.62
CA LEU A 17 0.01 -9.32 -3.35
C LEU A 17 -0.16 -9.66 -1.86
N ALA A 18 0.23 -8.77 -0.96
CA ALA A 18 0.09 -8.95 0.48
C ALA A 18 -1.29 -8.57 1.05
N ILE A 19 -2.05 -7.69 0.38
CA ILE A 19 -3.12 -6.92 1.03
C ILE A 19 -4.26 -7.80 1.57
N ASP A 20 -4.68 -8.81 0.82
CA ASP A 20 -5.75 -9.71 1.25
C ASP A 20 -5.37 -10.48 2.52
N ARG A 21 -4.15 -11.01 2.53
CA ARG A 21 -3.59 -11.73 3.69
C ARG A 21 -3.37 -10.80 4.89
N LEU A 22 -2.98 -9.55 4.66
CA LEU A 22 -2.84 -8.55 5.73
C LEU A 22 -4.20 -8.24 6.37
N CYS A 23 -5.25 -8.06 5.56
CA CYS A 23 -6.61 -7.91 6.07
C CYS A 23 -7.05 -9.13 6.89
N ASP A 24 -6.74 -10.33 6.40
CA ASP A 24 -7.08 -11.58 7.11
C ASP A 24 -6.33 -11.69 8.44
N ILE A 25 -5.03 -11.35 8.49
CA ILE A 25 -4.25 -11.34 9.74
C ILE A 25 -4.85 -10.35 10.74
N ALA A 26 -5.15 -9.12 10.31
CA ALA A 26 -5.73 -8.09 11.17
C ALA A 26 -7.11 -8.49 11.73
N ARG A 27 -7.94 -9.18 10.93
CA ARG A 27 -9.23 -9.73 11.37
C ARG A 27 -9.09 -10.94 12.28
N THR A 28 -8.12 -11.81 12.01
CA THR A 28 -7.98 -13.11 12.69
C THR A 28 -7.34 -12.97 14.07
N TYR A 29 -6.35 -12.11 14.24
CA TYR A 29 -5.59 -12.03 15.49
C TYR A 29 -6.03 -10.85 16.37
N PRO A 30 -5.97 -10.97 17.72
CA PRO A 30 -6.20 -9.88 18.64
C PRO A 30 -4.98 -8.95 18.73
N ILE A 31 -4.68 -8.27 17.63
CA ILE A 31 -3.59 -7.29 17.49
C ILE A 31 -4.12 -5.89 17.19
N GLU A 32 -3.42 -4.88 17.69
CA GLU A 32 -3.68 -3.49 17.31
C GLU A 32 -3.02 -3.25 15.95
N THR A 33 -3.81 -3.02 14.91
CA THR A 33 -3.27 -2.81 13.55
C THR A 33 -3.32 -1.33 13.19
N ARG A 34 -2.18 -0.77 12.78
CA ARG A 34 -2.06 0.60 12.28
C ARG A 34 -1.62 0.57 10.82
N PHE A 35 -2.54 0.93 9.93
CA PHE A 35 -2.21 1.08 8.52
C PHE A 35 -1.55 2.45 8.27
N ARG A 36 -0.38 2.44 7.65
CA ARG A 36 0.46 3.62 7.41
C ARG A 36 0.77 3.74 5.92
N PRO A 37 -0.03 4.50 5.15
CA PRO A 37 0.22 4.66 3.72
C PRO A 37 1.53 5.44 3.51
N VAL A 38 2.35 4.99 2.57
CA VAL A 38 3.59 5.67 2.18
C VAL A 38 3.67 5.89 0.68
N ARG A 39 4.33 6.96 0.25
CA ARG A 39 4.49 7.24 -1.18
C ARG A 39 5.36 6.18 -1.85
N PRO A 40 5.18 5.97 -3.16
CA PRO A 40 6.04 5.08 -3.93
C PRO A 40 7.51 5.48 -3.80
N LEU A 41 8.40 4.49 -3.85
CA LEU A 41 9.84 4.74 -3.72
C LEU A 41 10.36 5.72 -4.78
N ALA A 42 9.77 5.74 -5.98
CA ALA A 42 10.07 6.71 -7.03
C ALA A 42 9.91 8.19 -6.60
N MET A 43 9.04 8.47 -5.64
CA MET A 43 8.84 9.82 -5.09
C MET A 43 9.71 10.09 -3.86
N ARG A 44 10.09 9.04 -3.12
CA ARG A 44 10.90 9.16 -1.89
C ARG A 44 12.40 9.20 -2.19
N GLU A 45 12.82 8.48 -3.22
CA GLU A 45 14.19 8.40 -3.72
C GLU A 45 14.18 8.46 -5.27
N PRO A 46 14.11 9.66 -5.87
CA PRO A 46 14.02 9.82 -7.33
C PRO A 46 15.15 9.13 -8.10
N ASP A 47 16.37 9.14 -7.54
CA ASP A 47 17.55 8.52 -8.16
C ASP A 47 17.60 6.98 -8.00
N PHE A 48 16.66 6.36 -7.28
CA PHE A 48 16.73 4.93 -6.96
C PHE A 48 16.76 4.06 -8.21
N PHE A 49 15.93 4.39 -9.21
CA PHE A 49 15.86 3.60 -10.44
C PHE A 49 17.07 3.81 -11.36
N GLU A 50 17.70 4.99 -11.31
CA GLU A 50 18.94 5.27 -12.06
C GLU A 50 20.15 4.56 -11.45
N LYS A 51 20.20 4.45 -10.12
CA LYS A 51 21.29 3.79 -9.37
C LYS A 51 21.14 2.27 -9.30
N ASN A 52 19.97 1.74 -9.63
CA ASN A 52 19.72 0.31 -9.53
C ASN A 52 20.37 -0.50 -10.63
N ARG A 53 20.65 -1.76 -10.32
CA ARG A 53 21.21 -2.68 -11.30
C ARG A 53 20.16 -2.98 -12.38
N PRO A 54 20.55 -3.10 -13.66
CA PRO A 54 19.61 -3.29 -14.77
C PRO A 54 18.79 -4.59 -14.67
N GLN A 55 19.24 -5.56 -13.85
CA GLN A 55 18.52 -6.80 -13.59
C GLN A 55 17.29 -6.63 -12.69
N PHE A 56 17.18 -5.51 -11.95
CA PHE A 56 16.14 -5.31 -10.94
C PHE A 56 14.73 -5.32 -11.53
N LEU A 57 14.44 -4.45 -12.50
CA LEU A 57 13.09 -4.35 -13.10
C LEU A 57 12.67 -5.64 -13.83
N PRO A 58 13.51 -6.26 -14.69
CA PRO A 58 13.16 -7.53 -15.32
C PRO A 58 12.90 -8.65 -14.31
N TYR A 59 13.65 -8.70 -13.20
CA TYR A 59 13.41 -9.67 -12.15
C TYR A 59 12.08 -9.39 -11.44
N LEU A 60 11.85 -8.13 -11.03
CA LEU A 60 10.66 -7.70 -10.32
C LEU A 60 9.38 -8.12 -11.06
N PHE A 61 9.29 -7.84 -12.36
CA PHE A 61 8.10 -8.20 -13.13
C PHE A 61 7.90 -9.71 -13.29
N LYS A 62 8.99 -10.47 -13.51
CA LYS A 62 8.93 -11.94 -13.58
C LYS A 62 8.50 -12.55 -12.25
N ASP A 63 9.02 -12.03 -11.15
CA ASP A 63 8.73 -12.52 -9.82
C ASP A 63 7.30 -12.19 -9.39
N VAL A 64 6.86 -10.94 -9.54
CA VAL A 64 5.49 -10.51 -9.24
C VAL A 64 4.47 -11.34 -10.02
N TRP A 65 4.72 -11.61 -11.31
CA TRP A 65 3.84 -12.45 -12.11
C TRP A 65 3.81 -13.89 -11.60
N ARG A 66 4.96 -14.48 -11.28
CA ARG A 66 5.03 -15.83 -10.72
C ARG A 66 4.30 -15.91 -9.38
N GLU A 67 4.50 -14.94 -8.51
CA GLU A 67 3.90 -14.91 -7.18
C GLU A 67 2.40 -14.65 -7.25
N SER A 68 1.90 -13.83 -8.18
CA SER A 68 0.46 -13.66 -8.38
C SER A 68 -0.21 -14.97 -8.76
N GLN A 69 0.39 -15.75 -9.66
CA GLN A 69 -0.10 -17.09 -10.03
C GLN A 69 -0.03 -18.07 -8.86
N ARG A 70 1.09 -18.10 -8.12
CA ARG A 70 1.28 -18.98 -6.96
C ARG A 70 0.26 -18.69 -5.85
N LEU A 71 -0.09 -17.42 -5.65
CA LEU A 71 -1.04 -16.96 -4.64
C LEU A 71 -2.51 -16.98 -5.14
N GLY A 72 -2.74 -17.22 -6.43
CA GLY A 72 -4.08 -17.17 -7.03
C GLY A 72 -4.68 -15.76 -7.10
N VAL A 73 -3.85 -14.72 -7.14
CA VAL A 73 -4.27 -13.31 -7.17
C VAL A 73 -4.32 -12.82 -8.61
N THR A 74 -5.47 -12.30 -9.05
CA THR A 74 -5.59 -11.64 -10.36
C THR A 74 -4.63 -10.45 -10.43
N PHE A 75 -3.80 -10.41 -11.46
CA PHE A 75 -2.78 -9.37 -11.61
C PHE A 75 -2.72 -8.85 -13.05
N ALA A 76 -2.72 -7.54 -13.19
CA ALA A 76 -2.55 -6.80 -14.42
C ALA A 76 -1.78 -5.52 -14.14
N SER A 77 -1.09 -5.00 -15.17
CA SER A 77 -0.47 -3.68 -15.09
C SER A 77 -1.54 -2.59 -14.92
N PRO A 78 -1.30 -1.57 -14.08
CA PRO A 78 -2.23 -0.48 -13.87
C PRO A 78 -2.48 0.35 -15.13
N ARG A 79 -3.72 0.82 -15.31
CA ARG A 79 -4.14 1.73 -16.40
C ARG A 79 -5.09 2.80 -15.83
N PRO A 80 -4.59 4.01 -15.49
CA PRO A 80 -3.21 4.50 -15.61
C PRO A 80 -2.25 3.94 -14.54
N ASP A 81 -0.94 4.16 -14.68
CA ASP A 81 0.00 3.99 -13.56
C ASP A 81 -0.30 5.03 -12.47
N PRO A 82 -0.31 4.67 -11.18
CA PRO A 82 -0.51 5.62 -10.09
C PRO A 82 0.51 6.79 -10.03
N ILE A 83 1.66 6.64 -10.69
CA ILE A 83 2.68 7.68 -10.82
C ILE A 83 2.76 8.16 -12.27
N ALA A 84 2.74 9.48 -12.43
CA ALA A 84 3.06 10.15 -13.68
C ALA A 84 4.58 10.07 -13.91
N MET A 85 5.00 9.21 -14.82
CA MET A 85 6.39 9.10 -15.25
C MET A 85 6.50 8.74 -16.73
N ASP A 86 7.62 9.11 -17.33
CA ASP A 86 8.02 8.62 -18.65
C ASP A 86 8.76 7.29 -18.47
N PHE A 87 8.15 6.20 -18.93
CA PHE A 87 8.74 4.87 -18.83
C PHE A 87 9.95 4.65 -19.74
N ALA A 88 10.10 5.43 -20.82
CA ALA A 88 11.24 5.32 -21.72
C ALA A 88 12.48 5.97 -21.11
N THR A 89 12.31 7.11 -20.43
CA THR A 89 13.42 7.85 -19.80
C THR A 89 13.58 7.56 -18.31
N GLY A 90 12.58 6.95 -17.67
CA GLY A 90 12.54 6.74 -16.22
C GLY A 90 12.22 8.00 -15.42
N LYS A 91 12.00 9.15 -16.10
CA LYS A 91 11.82 10.44 -15.44
C LYS A 91 10.44 10.54 -14.78
N VAL A 92 10.44 10.78 -13.47
CA VAL A 92 9.24 11.04 -12.67
C VAL A 92 8.83 12.50 -12.84
N ALA A 93 7.54 12.75 -13.11
CA ALA A 93 7.01 14.12 -13.20
C ALA A 93 7.01 14.80 -11.82
N ALA A 94 7.18 16.12 -11.79
CA ALA A 94 7.13 16.88 -10.54
C ALA A 94 5.73 16.83 -9.90
N ASP A 95 4.69 17.01 -10.71
CA ASP A 95 3.31 16.96 -10.27
C ASP A 95 2.77 15.53 -10.31
N GLN A 96 2.15 15.08 -9.21
CA GLN A 96 1.65 13.70 -9.06
C GLN A 96 0.18 13.70 -8.61
N PRO A 97 -0.76 14.31 -9.36
CA PRO A 97 -2.13 14.56 -8.90
C PRO A 97 -2.90 13.28 -8.54
N VAL A 98 -2.69 12.18 -9.28
CA VAL A 98 -3.32 10.88 -8.99
C VAL A 98 -2.81 10.31 -7.67
N MET A 99 -1.49 10.33 -7.45
CA MET A 99 -0.90 9.84 -6.19
C MET A 99 -1.25 10.74 -5.01
N GLU A 100 -1.23 12.06 -5.18
CA GLU A 100 -1.63 13.02 -4.14
C GLU A 100 -3.08 12.79 -3.71
N LYS A 101 -4.00 12.62 -4.68
CA LYS A 101 -5.39 12.27 -4.41
C LYS A 101 -5.49 10.93 -3.66
N LEU A 102 -4.79 9.89 -4.13
CA LEU A 102 -4.78 8.57 -3.49
C LEU A 102 -4.28 8.64 -2.04
N MET A 103 -3.20 9.37 -1.78
CA MET A 103 -2.65 9.51 -0.43
C MET A 103 -3.60 10.29 0.48
N GLY A 104 -4.25 11.34 -0.02
CA GLY A 104 -5.28 12.07 0.72
C GLY A 104 -6.47 11.18 1.12
N LEU A 105 -6.97 10.39 0.16
CA LEU A 105 -8.06 9.44 0.43
C LEU A 105 -7.62 8.31 1.38
N ALA A 106 -6.39 7.84 1.28
CA ALA A 106 -5.86 6.79 2.15
C ALA A 106 -5.73 7.26 3.59
N VAL A 107 -5.21 8.47 3.82
CA VAL A 107 -5.16 9.07 5.16
C VAL A 107 -6.58 9.31 5.70
N ALA A 108 -7.49 9.83 4.86
CA ALA A 108 -8.89 9.97 5.24
C ALA A 108 -9.48 8.61 5.68
N ALA A 109 -9.26 7.55 4.91
CA ALA A 109 -9.72 6.21 5.27
C ALA A 109 -9.11 5.69 6.58
N VAL A 110 -7.84 6.01 6.87
CA VAL A 110 -7.20 5.69 8.17
C VAL A 110 -7.93 6.39 9.32
N GLU A 111 -8.25 7.67 9.18
CA GLU A 111 -9.00 8.44 10.19
C GLU A 111 -10.41 7.90 10.41
N HIS A 112 -11.01 7.28 9.39
CA HIS A 112 -12.27 6.55 9.48
C HIS A 112 -12.12 5.10 9.99
N GLY A 113 -10.92 4.67 10.38
CA GLY A 113 -10.65 3.31 10.87
C GLY A 113 -10.73 2.22 9.80
N LYS A 114 -10.59 2.59 8.53
CA LYS A 114 -10.80 1.73 7.34
C LYS A 114 -9.64 1.76 6.34
N GLY A 115 -8.45 2.20 6.77
CA GLY A 115 -7.29 2.34 5.89
C GLY A 115 -6.91 1.04 5.16
N LEU A 116 -6.96 -0.09 5.85
CA LEU A 116 -6.59 -1.39 5.27
C LEU A 116 -7.64 -1.91 4.27
N GLU A 117 -8.93 -1.79 4.59
CA GLU A 117 -10.03 -2.14 3.67
C GLU A 117 -10.08 -1.20 2.45
N PHE A 118 -9.81 0.09 2.65
CA PHE A 118 -9.65 1.04 1.55
C PHE A 118 -8.47 0.63 0.64
N ALA A 119 -7.32 0.33 1.21
CA ALA A 119 -6.16 -0.13 0.44
C ALA A 119 -6.47 -1.43 -0.32
N GLN A 120 -7.14 -2.40 0.31
CA GLN A 120 -7.57 -3.65 -0.34
C GLN A 120 -8.46 -3.39 -1.56
N SER A 121 -9.53 -2.62 -1.38
CA SER A 121 -10.52 -2.36 -2.44
C SER A 121 -9.94 -1.56 -3.61
N VAL A 122 -9.12 -0.54 -3.33
CA VAL A 122 -8.50 0.31 -4.36
C VAL A 122 -7.36 -0.43 -5.07
N ALA A 123 -6.52 -1.18 -4.35
CA ALA A 123 -5.42 -1.93 -4.96
C ALA A 123 -5.92 -2.98 -5.95
N ARG A 124 -7.07 -3.62 -5.69
CA ARG A 124 -7.72 -4.54 -6.64
C ARG A 124 -8.13 -3.86 -7.95
N ARG A 125 -8.46 -2.56 -7.93
CA ARG A 125 -8.76 -1.82 -9.16
C ARG A 125 -7.48 -1.47 -9.91
N ILE A 126 -6.49 -0.95 -9.19
CA ILE A 126 -5.17 -0.59 -9.74
C ILE A 126 -4.51 -1.81 -10.40
N TRP A 127 -4.46 -2.95 -9.71
CA TRP A 127 -3.69 -4.13 -10.10
C TRP A 127 -4.53 -5.29 -10.64
N GLY A 128 -5.86 -5.19 -10.64
CA GLY A 128 -6.78 -6.23 -11.15
C GLY A 128 -7.21 -6.02 -12.60
N GLY A 129 -6.75 -4.95 -13.26
CA GLY A 129 -6.98 -4.71 -14.68
C GLY A 129 -8.16 -3.79 -15.01
N VAL A 130 -8.68 -3.04 -14.03
CA VAL A 130 -9.70 -2.01 -14.27
C VAL A 130 -9.04 -0.83 -14.99
N GLU A 131 -9.61 -0.44 -16.13
CA GLU A 131 -9.18 0.75 -16.86
C GLU A 131 -9.79 2.01 -16.24
N ASN A 132 -9.03 3.10 -16.25
CA ASN A 132 -9.43 4.38 -15.65
C ASN A 132 -9.89 4.19 -14.20
N TRP A 133 -9.18 3.36 -13.45
CA TRP A 133 -9.52 3.01 -12.07
C TRP A 133 -9.57 4.24 -11.14
N ASP A 134 -8.90 5.33 -11.50
CA ASP A 134 -8.79 6.60 -10.79
C ASP A 134 -10.00 7.54 -11.04
N ALA A 135 -10.86 7.19 -12.02
CA ALA A 135 -12.09 7.92 -12.29
C ALA A 135 -13.11 7.79 -11.14
N GLY A 136 -14.02 8.78 -11.04
CA GLY A 136 -14.97 8.90 -9.92
C GLY A 136 -15.86 7.67 -9.72
N GLY A 137 -16.35 7.05 -10.80
CA GLY A 137 -17.19 5.84 -10.71
C GLY A 137 -16.44 4.66 -10.09
N PRO A 138 -15.34 4.17 -10.70
CA PRO A 138 -14.54 3.12 -10.12
C PRO A 138 -14.03 3.43 -8.69
N MET A 139 -13.60 4.65 -8.41
CA MET A 139 -13.18 5.01 -7.05
C MET A 139 -14.34 4.96 -6.05
N ALA A 140 -15.54 5.41 -6.42
CA ALA A 140 -16.71 5.39 -5.55
C ALA A 140 -17.12 3.95 -5.20
N GLU A 141 -17.12 3.06 -6.19
CA GLU A 141 -17.37 1.64 -5.95
C GLU A 141 -16.28 0.99 -5.08
N ALA A 142 -15.01 1.45 -5.15
CA ALA A 142 -13.92 0.98 -4.30
C ALA A 142 -14.19 1.35 -2.84
N CYS A 143 -14.46 2.64 -2.60
CA CYS A 143 -14.81 3.16 -1.29
C CYS A 143 -16.03 2.41 -0.72
N ALA A 144 -17.08 2.23 -1.51
CA ALA A 144 -18.27 1.52 -1.09
C ALA A 144 -17.97 0.07 -0.66
N ALA A 145 -17.10 -0.63 -1.38
CA ALA A 145 -16.67 -1.98 -1.01
C ALA A 145 -15.87 -2.02 0.31
N ALA A 146 -15.21 -0.92 0.69
CA ALA A 146 -14.55 -0.74 1.99
C ALA A 146 -15.49 -0.22 3.10
N GLY A 147 -16.76 0.03 2.79
CA GLY A 147 -17.72 0.65 3.72
C GLY A 147 -17.51 2.15 3.91
N LEU A 148 -16.96 2.83 2.91
CA LEU A 148 -16.66 4.26 2.90
C LEU A 148 -17.44 4.98 1.79
N ASP A 149 -17.62 6.29 1.94
CA ASP A 149 -18.20 7.15 0.92
C ASP A 149 -17.11 8.04 0.29
N LEU A 150 -16.98 8.01 -1.05
CA LEU A 150 -15.92 8.76 -1.73
C LEU A 150 -16.06 10.27 -1.53
N TYR A 151 -17.27 10.81 -1.55
CA TYR A 151 -17.49 12.24 -1.40
C TYR A 151 -17.10 12.72 0.01
N GLU A 152 -17.44 11.94 1.04
CA GLU A 152 -17.01 12.21 2.42
C GLU A 152 -15.48 12.21 2.56
N LEU A 153 -14.79 11.22 1.96
CA LEU A 153 -13.33 11.16 1.97
C LEU A 153 -12.71 12.33 1.21
N GLU A 154 -13.24 12.69 0.04
CA GLU A 154 -12.77 13.83 -0.75
C GLU A 154 -12.98 15.16 -0.03
N ARG A 155 -14.12 15.33 0.65
CA ARG A 155 -14.38 16.51 1.49
C ARG A 155 -13.39 16.57 2.64
N TRP A 156 -13.23 15.48 3.38
CA TRP A 156 -12.28 15.40 4.48
C TRP A 156 -10.86 15.74 4.00
N ALA A 157 -10.42 15.17 2.88
CA ALA A 157 -9.08 15.41 2.36
C ALA A 157 -8.85 16.87 1.93
N ARG A 158 -9.87 17.51 1.34
CA ARG A 158 -9.84 18.94 0.99
C ARG A 158 -9.72 19.83 2.22
N ASP A 159 -10.38 19.46 3.32
CA ASP A 159 -10.41 20.24 4.55
C ASP A 159 -9.14 20.01 5.42
N ASN A 160 -8.39 18.92 5.18
CA ASN A 160 -7.26 18.50 6.01
C ASN A 160 -5.91 18.33 5.27
N PRO A 161 -5.50 19.22 4.33
CA PRO A 161 -4.32 19.00 3.50
C PRO A 161 -3.02 18.96 4.31
N ARG A 162 -2.93 19.76 5.39
CA ARG A 162 -1.75 19.80 6.26
C ARG A 162 -1.58 18.51 7.06
N LEU A 163 -2.67 18.01 7.64
CA LEU A 163 -2.66 16.74 8.38
C LEU A 163 -2.25 15.59 7.47
N ILE A 164 -2.78 15.52 6.24
CA ILE A 164 -2.36 14.52 5.25
C ILE A 164 -0.85 14.57 5.01
N ALA A 165 -0.29 15.76 4.76
CA ALA A 165 1.14 15.90 4.51
C ALA A 165 1.98 15.46 5.73
N GLU A 166 1.57 15.85 6.94
CA GLU A 166 2.25 15.48 8.19
C GLU A 166 2.17 13.97 8.45
N THR A 167 0.99 13.35 8.32
CA THR A 167 0.80 11.90 8.51
C THR A 167 1.59 11.04 7.52
N VAL A 168 1.64 11.46 6.25
CA VAL A 168 2.42 10.75 5.22
C VAL A 168 3.91 10.88 5.50
N ALA A 169 4.39 12.09 5.82
CA ALA A 169 5.79 12.31 6.16
C ALA A 169 6.21 11.53 7.41
N GLU A 170 5.38 11.51 8.44
CA GLU A 170 5.61 10.71 9.65
C GLU A 170 5.66 9.22 9.32
N SER A 171 4.71 8.71 8.53
CA SER A 171 4.70 7.30 8.10
C SER A 171 5.97 6.89 7.37
N GLU A 172 6.49 7.75 6.50
CA GLU A 172 7.74 7.49 5.78
C GLU A 172 8.97 7.57 6.70
N ALA A 173 8.99 8.52 7.64
CA ALA A 173 10.06 8.64 8.63
C ALA A 173 10.10 7.44 9.58
N GLU A 174 8.96 6.99 10.09
CA GLU A 174 8.87 5.81 10.95
C GLU A 174 9.23 4.53 10.19
N GLN A 175 8.80 4.39 8.94
CA GLN A 175 9.19 3.28 8.07
C GLN A 175 10.72 3.14 7.97
N LEU A 176 11.41 4.26 7.71
CA LEU A 176 12.86 4.29 7.45
C LEU A 176 13.71 3.88 8.65
N LYS A 177 13.17 3.90 9.87
CA LYS A 177 13.86 3.37 11.06
C LYS A 177 14.11 1.87 10.97
N HIS A 178 13.30 1.15 10.18
CA HIS A 178 13.35 -0.30 10.08
C HIS A 178 13.74 -0.79 8.68
N HIS A 179 13.07 -0.30 7.62
CA HIS A 179 13.35 -0.73 6.23
C HIS A 179 12.76 0.24 5.20
N TRP A 180 13.45 0.50 4.08
CA TRP A 180 13.03 1.48 3.05
C TRP A 180 11.91 1.00 2.09
N GLY A 181 11.75 -0.31 1.96
CA GLY A 181 10.82 -0.97 1.03
C GLY A 181 9.42 -1.25 1.62
N VAL A 182 8.47 -1.56 0.74
CA VAL A 182 7.08 -1.95 1.08
C VAL A 182 6.66 -3.25 0.35
N PRO A 183 5.73 -4.05 0.92
CA PRO A 183 5.07 -3.84 2.20
C PRO A 183 6.05 -4.14 3.35
N LEU A 184 5.95 -3.37 4.42
CA LEU A 184 6.71 -3.59 5.65
C LEU A 184 5.73 -3.69 6.80
N MET A 185 5.83 -4.76 7.56
CA MET A 185 5.08 -4.96 8.79
C MET A 185 6.06 -4.86 9.96
N VAL A 186 5.78 -4.02 10.94
CA VAL A 186 6.56 -3.90 12.17
C VAL A 186 5.70 -4.32 13.34
N LEU A 187 6.07 -5.42 13.99
CA LEU A 187 5.41 -5.93 15.17
C LEU A 187 6.15 -5.43 16.42
N ASP A 188 5.58 -4.43 17.08
CA ASP A 188 6.14 -3.62 18.17
C ASP A 188 7.44 -2.87 17.79
N ASP A 189 8.52 -3.60 17.48
CA ASP A 189 9.81 -3.07 16.98
C ASP A 189 10.49 -4.05 15.97
N GLU A 190 9.90 -5.22 15.73
CA GLU A 190 10.47 -6.27 14.88
C GLU A 190 9.95 -6.17 13.43
N PRO A 191 10.81 -5.94 12.43
CA PRO A 191 10.39 -5.78 11.04
C PRO A 191 10.28 -7.09 10.26
N PHE A 192 9.23 -7.16 9.43
CA PHE A 192 8.94 -8.20 8.46
C PHE A 192 8.72 -7.51 7.09
N PHE A 193 9.74 -7.55 6.23
CA PHE A 193 9.70 -6.88 4.93
C PHE A 193 9.36 -7.86 3.79
N GLY A 194 8.29 -7.58 3.04
CA GLY A 194 7.86 -8.35 1.88
C GLY A 194 6.60 -9.19 2.11
N GLN A 195 5.87 -9.47 1.02
CA GLN A 195 4.68 -10.32 1.04
C GLN A 195 4.98 -11.75 1.49
N ASP A 196 6.20 -12.21 1.23
CA ASP A 196 6.75 -13.52 1.56
C ASP A 196 7.12 -13.66 3.05
N ARG A 197 7.04 -12.58 3.84
CA ARG A 197 7.25 -12.61 5.30
C ARG A 197 5.99 -12.73 6.12
N LEU A 198 4.81 -12.80 5.49
CA LEU A 198 3.55 -12.92 6.21
C LEU A 198 3.44 -14.24 7.00
N ASP A 199 4.03 -15.34 6.51
CA ASP A 199 4.06 -16.60 7.26
C ASP A 199 4.96 -16.48 8.50
N SER A 200 6.10 -15.81 8.38
CA SER A 200 6.98 -15.53 9.52
C SER A 200 6.33 -14.59 10.54
N LEU A 201 5.59 -13.59 10.07
CA LEU A 201 4.80 -12.70 10.93
C LEU A 201 3.76 -13.50 11.72
N VAL A 202 2.97 -14.34 11.04
CA VAL A 202 1.95 -15.19 11.69
C VAL A 202 2.59 -16.14 12.70
N TRP A 203 3.71 -16.78 12.35
CA TRP A 203 4.48 -17.60 13.28
C TRP A 203 4.90 -16.79 14.53
N ARG A 204 5.37 -15.55 14.36
CA ARG A 204 5.76 -14.70 15.49
C ARG A 204 4.56 -14.31 16.36
N LEU A 205 3.41 -14.01 15.77
CA LEU A 205 2.18 -13.73 16.52
C LEU A 205 1.81 -14.93 17.42
N GLN A 206 1.94 -16.16 16.91
CA GLN A 206 1.69 -17.38 17.68
C GLN A 206 2.70 -17.56 18.83
N GLN A 207 3.98 -17.21 18.63
CA GLN A 207 4.99 -17.23 19.69
C GLN A 207 4.70 -16.24 20.82
N LEU A 208 4.05 -15.10 20.51
CA LEU A 208 3.55 -14.15 21.51
C LEU A 208 2.28 -14.63 22.23
N GLY A 209 1.80 -15.85 21.95
CA GLY A 209 0.63 -16.44 22.57
C GLY A 209 -0.71 -15.95 22.00
N LEU A 210 -0.69 -15.18 20.91
CA LEU A 210 -1.91 -14.73 20.24
C LEU A 210 -2.57 -15.92 19.53
N ARG A 211 -3.84 -16.15 19.83
CA ARG A 211 -4.67 -17.15 19.16
C ARG A 211 -5.60 -16.46 18.17
N PRO A 212 -5.97 -17.13 17.05
CA PRO A 212 -7.10 -16.70 16.24
C PRO A 212 -8.32 -16.43 17.12
N ARG A 213 -9.04 -15.34 16.81
CA ARG A 213 -10.29 -14.94 17.48
C ARG A 213 -11.39 -15.97 17.30
#